data_AF-A0A955RA03-F1
#
_entry.id   AF-A0A955RA03-F1
#
_cell.length_a   1.000
_cell.length_b   1.000
_cell.length_c   1.000
_cell.angle_alpha   90.00
_cell.angle_beta   90.00
_cell.angle_gamma   90.00
#
_symmetry.space_group_name_H-M   'P 1'
#
loop_
_entity.id
_entity.type
_entity.pdbx_description
1 polymer ?
#
loop_
_entity_poly.entity_id
_entity_poly.type
_entity_poly.pdbx_seq_one_letter_code
_entity_poly.pdbx_strand_id
1 'polypeptide(L)'
;MSGGDERSMADTLYGVELRERSEVRTGSLVVIAGEAADVGTHVLVGEEVVLGRIPGGLELRDSRASRRHARVFVQEAGTFAEDLGSTNGTSLNGRRLEHPTALVDGDRIQIGSTVVKYTLVDETEAAWLDRMARLAGTDPLTGLHAKHRFDNLLEQALQAADRSGHVVSVLMMDLDGVKAVNDTHG
;
A
#
# COMPACT_ATOMS: atom_id res chain seq x y z
N MET A 1 -5.88 43.22 12.21
CA MET A 1 -5.18 42.38 11.23
C MET A 1 -5.50 40.95 11.55
N SER A 2 -6.03 40.25 10.55
CA SER A 2 -6.77 38.98 10.64
C SER A 2 -5.84 37.81 10.94
N GLY A 3 -5.98 37.19 12.12
CA GLY A 3 -5.58 35.82 12.35
C GLY A 3 -6.75 34.91 11.99
N GLY A 4 -6.87 34.57 10.71
CA GLY A 4 -7.85 33.62 10.20
C GLY A 4 -7.47 32.22 10.66
N ASP A 5 -8.43 31.58 11.30
CA ASP A 5 -8.35 30.31 12.00
C ASP A 5 -8.04 29.14 11.03
N GLU A 6 -6.77 28.76 10.90
CA GLU A 6 -6.31 27.60 10.11
C GLU A 6 -6.99 26.29 10.55
N ARG A 7 -7.55 26.24 11.77
CA ARG A 7 -8.30 25.10 12.30
C ARG A 7 -9.62 24.87 11.56
N SER A 8 -10.21 25.92 10.96
CA SER A 8 -11.50 25.84 10.26
C SER A 8 -11.43 25.16 8.89
N MET A 9 -10.23 25.08 8.27
CA MET A 9 -10.09 24.52 6.92
C MET A 9 -9.98 22.99 6.92
N ALA A 10 -9.38 22.39 7.95
CA ALA A 10 -9.26 20.94 8.06
C ALA A 10 -10.62 20.25 8.32
N ASP A 11 -11.46 20.83 9.18
CA ASP A 11 -12.80 20.29 9.50
C ASP A 11 -13.71 20.23 8.27
N THR A 12 -13.60 21.20 7.37
CA THR A 12 -14.48 21.31 6.19
C THR A 12 -13.99 20.47 5.01
N LEU A 13 -12.67 20.24 4.88
CA LEU A 13 -12.10 19.41 3.79
C LEU A 13 -12.12 17.90 4.08
N TYR A 14 -12.07 17.49 5.35
CA TYR A 14 -11.86 16.08 5.70
C TYR A 14 -13.01 15.42 6.46
N GLY A 15 -13.96 16.17 7.04
CA GLY A 15 -15.17 15.60 7.64
C GLY A 15 -14.92 14.53 8.72
N VAL A 16 -13.80 14.63 9.45
CA VAL A 16 -13.48 13.78 10.59
C VAL A 16 -13.53 14.65 11.84
N GLU A 17 -14.47 14.39 12.75
CA GLU A 17 -14.42 14.97 14.09
C GLU A 17 -13.09 14.54 14.74
N LEU A 18 -12.20 15.49 15.01
CA LEU A 18 -10.98 15.27 15.80
C LEU A 18 -11.38 14.94 17.26
N ARG A 19 -11.80 13.70 17.49
CA ARG A 19 -11.94 13.14 18.83
C ARG A 19 -10.57 12.72 19.34
N GLU A 20 -10.39 12.87 20.64
CA GLU A 20 -9.15 12.71 21.41
C GLU A 20 -8.20 11.63 20.88
N ARG A 21 -6.90 11.97 20.76
CA ARG A 21 -5.77 11.10 20.36
C ARG A 21 -6.01 9.63 20.70
N SER A 22 -6.43 8.85 19.70
CA SER A 22 -6.46 7.39 19.77
C SER A 22 -5.06 6.87 20.13
N GLU A 23 -4.93 6.15 21.24
CA GLU A 23 -3.66 5.51 21.67
C GLU A 23 -3.28 4.32 20.77
N VAL A 24 -4.22 3.85 19.95
CA VAL A 24 -4.00 2.73 19.03
C VAL A 24 -3.23 3.23 17.83
N ARG A 25 -1.98 2.79 17.73
CA ARG A 25 -1.13 3.05 16.57
C ARG A 25 -1.08 1.82 15.68
N THR A 26 -1.30 2.02 14.39
CA THR A 26 -1.22 0.96 13.38
C THR A 26 0.11 1.10 12.64
N GLY A 27 0.75 -0.03 12.36
CA GLY A 27 1.94 -0.05 11.51
C GLY A 27 1.56 0.25 10.06
N SER A 28 2.38 1.04 9.37
CA SER A 28 2.28 1.25 7.93
C SER A 28 3.65 1.12 7.29
N LEU A 29 3.68 0.59 6.08
CA LEU A 29 4.85 0.51 5.21
C LEU A 29 4.69 1.50 4.08
N VAL A 30 5.72 2.32 3.84
CA VAL A 30 5.74 3.29 2.75
C VAL A 30 7.02 3.12 1.93
N VAL A 31 6.91 2.96 0.62
CA VAL A 31 8.07 2.94 -0.26
C VAL A 31 8.61 4.36 -0.43
N ILE A 32 9.82 4.62 0.07
CA ILE A 32 10.44 5.97 0.05
C ILE A 32 11.55 6.11 -0.98
N ALA A 33 12.05 4.99 -1.53
CA ALA A 33 12.99 4.96 -2.65
C ALA A 33 12.91 3.60 -3.37
N GLY A 34 13.30 3.56 -4.64
CA GLY A 34 13.24 2.35 -5.47
C GLY A 34 12.81 2.68 -6.90
N GLU A 35 12.14 1.74 -7.54
CA GLU A 35 11.50 1.98 -8.83
C GLU A 35 10.46 3.11 -8.72
N ALA A 36 10.46 4.04 -9.69
CA ALA A 36 9.61 5.24 -9.62
C ALA A 36 8.11 4.94 -9.48
N ALA A 37 7.66 3.81 -10.05
CA ALA A 37 6.28 3.38 -9.98
C ALA A 37 5.89 2.79 -8.60
N ASP A 38 6.86 2.47 -7.75
CA ASP A 38 6.62 1.92 -6.41
C ASP A 38 6.68 3.02 -5.33
N VAL A 39 7.48 4.08 -5.54
CA VAL A 39 7.64 5.18 -4.58
C VAL A 39 6.31 5.84 -4.25
N GLY A 40 6.05 6.03 -2.95
CA GLY A 40 4.80 6.57 -2.43
C GLY A 40 3.71 5.52 -2.21
N THR A 41 3.91 4.28 -2.67
CA THR A 41 2.99 3.17 -2.36
C THR A 41 3.04 2.90 -0.86
N HIS A 42 1.87 2.80 -0.24
CA HIS A 42 1.72 2.52 1.17
C HIS A 42 0.72 1.39 1.44
N VAL A 43 1.00 0.62 2.48
CA VAL A 43 0.15 -0.49 2.93
C VAL A 43 0.07 -0.46 4.46
N LEU A 44 -1.13 -0.62 5.01
CA LEU A 44 -1.31 -0.83 6.45
C LEU A 44 -0.90 -2.25 6.83
N VAL A 45 -0.18 -2.38 7.93
CA VAL A 45 0.23 -3.68 8.48
C VAL A 45 -0.93 -4.23 9.31
N GLY A 46 -1.60 -5.25 8.76
CA GLY A 46 -2.55 -6.10 9.51
C GLY A 46 -1.81 -7.17 10.30
N GLU A 47 -2.20 -8.45 10.14
CA GLU A 47 -1.46 -9.57 10.74
C GLU A 47 -0.10 -9.79 10.09
N GLU A 48 -0.04 -9.73 8.76
CA GLU A 48 1.16 -9.90 7.95
C GLU A 48 1.05 -9.11 6.65
N VAL A 49 2.17 -8.56 6.18
CA VAL A 49 2.37 -8.03 4.84
C VAL A 49 3.63 -8.65 4.27
N VAL A 50 3.51 -9.34 3.14
CA VAL A 50 4.66 -9.85 2.38
C VAL A 50 5.15 -8.78 1.42
N LEU A 51 6.46 -8.58 1.37
CA LEU A 51 7.15 -7.68 0.45
C LEU A 51 7.83 -8.53 -0.63
N GLY A 52 7.61 -8.21 -1.91
CA GLY A 52 8.27 -8.91 -3.00
C GLY A 52 7.60 -8.70 -4.35
N ARG A 53 8.06 -9.43 -5.38
CA ARG A 53 7.58 -9.25 -6.77
C ARG A 53 6.25 -9.92 -7.11
N ILE A 54 5.59 -10.60 -6.16
CA ILE A 54 4.29 -11.22 -6.41
C ILE A 54 3.17 -10.43 -5.71
N PRO A 55 1.95 -10.45 -6.27
CA PRO A 55 0.77 -9.89 -5.61
C PRO A 55 0.48 -10.54 -4.25
N GLY A 56 -0.30 -9.85 -3.40
CA GLY A 56 -0.74 -10.35 -2.09
C GLY A 56 -0.11 -9.64 -0.87
N GLY A 57 0.48 -8.47 -1.07
CA GLY A 57 1.09 -7.66 -0.02
C GLY A 57 1.60 -6.34 -0.60
N LEU A 58 2.83 -5.95 -0.25
CA LEU A 58 3.51 -4.84 -0.89
C LEU A 58 4.30 -5.36 -2.11
N GLU A 59 3.69 -5.22 -3.29
CA GLU A 59 4.33 -5.60 -4.55
C GLU A 59 5.45 -4.62 -4.91
N LEU A 60 6.63 -5.17 -5.22
CA LEU A 60 7.83 -4.43 -5.60
C LEU A 60 8.17 -4.77 -7.05
N ARG A 61 8.38 -3.76 -7.89
CA ARG A 61 8.83 -3.91 -9.29
C ARG A 61 10.35 -4.04 -9.40
N ASP A 62 11.06 -3.90 -8.28
CA ASP A 62 12.50 -4.09 -8.18
C ASP A 62 12.93 -5.49 -8.65
N SER A 63 13.69 -5.53 -9.74
CA SER A 63 14.21 -6.77 -10.32
C SER A 63 15.12 -7.58 -9.39
N ARG A 64 15.73 -6.95 -8.38
CA ARG A 64 16.58 -7.57 -7.36
C ARG A 64 15.76 -8.12 -6.20
N ALA A 65 14.47 -7.83 -6.12
CA ALA A 65 13.60 -8.44 -5.16
C ALA A 65 13.28 -9.90 -5.53
N SER A 66 13.26 -10.82 -4.57
CA SER A 66 12.68 -12.14 -4.73
C SER A 66 11.13 -12.05 -4.80
N ARG A 67 10.49 -13.11 -5.29
CA ARG A 67 9.03 -13.21 -5.40
C ARG A 67 8.34 -12.94 -4.06
N ARG A 68 8.72 -13.70 -3.04
CA ARG A 68 8.45 -13.41 -1.62
C ARG A 68 9.80 -13.12 -1.00
N HIS A 69 10.08 -11.86 -0.69
CA HIS A 69 11.41 -11.43 -0.29
C HIS A 69 11.55 -11.35 1.22
N ALA A 70 10.64 -10.60 1.83
CA ALA A 70 10.58 -10.38 3.26
C ALA A 70 9.11 -10.36 3.67
N ARG A 71 8.87 -10.42 4.97
CA ARG A 71 7.56 -10.12 5.54
C ARG A 71 7.70 -9.17 6.71
N VAL A 72 6.64 -8.42 6.93
CA VAL A 72 6.41 -7.63 8.14
C VAL A 72 5.15 -8.17 8.77
N PHE A 73 5.21 -8.55 10.05
CA PHE A 73 4.10 -9.22 10.72
C PHE A 73 3.97 -8.77 12.18
N VAL A 74 2.76 -8.90 12.71
CA VAL A 74 2.43 -8.51 14.08
C VAL A 74 2.40 -9.74 14.99
N GLN A 75 3.00 -9.59 16.16
CA GLN A 75 2.92 -10.53 17.28
C GLN A 75 2.54 -9.75 18.55
N GLU A 76 2.26 -10.47 19.66
CA GLU A 76 1.95 -9.83 20.96
C GLU A 76 3.01 -8.81 21.39
N ALA A 77 4.29 -9.06 21.08
CA ALA A 77 5.39 -8.18 21.45
C ALA A 77 5.58 -6.95 20.54
N GLY A 78 4.87 -6.87 19.41
CA GLY A 78 4.98 -5.77 18.46
C GLY A 78 5.06 -6.23 16.99
N THR A 79 5.52 -5.34 16.12
CA THR A 79 5.72 -5.63 14.70
C THR A 79 7.16 -6.03 14.42
N PHE A 80 7.36 -7.03 13.56
CA PHE A 80 8.68 -7.59 13.22
C PHE A 80 8.88 -7.64 11.71
N ALA A 81 10.13 -7.54 11.27
CA ALA A 81 10.55 -7.83 9.90
C ALA A 81 11.40 -9.10 9.85
N GLU A 82 11.22 -9.89 8.78
CA GLU A 82 11.96 -11.14 8.55
C GLU A 82 12.24 -11.32 7.05
N ASP A 83 13.46 -11.76 6.73
CA ASP A 83 13.83 -12.21 5.38
C ASP A 83 13.32 -13.63 5.13
N LEU A 84 12.70 -13.88 3.97
CA LEU A 84 12.10 -15.17 3.61
C LEU A 84 13.03 -16.06 2.78
N GLY A 85 14.34 -15.99 3.03
CA GLY A 85 15.35 -16.71 2.25
C GLY A 85 15.57 -16.08 0.88
N SER A 86 15.59 -14.75 0.84
CA SER A 86 15.74 -14.00 -0.40
C SER A 86 17.14 -14.15 -1.01
N THR A 87 17.24 -13.94 -2.33
CA THR A 87 18.50 -14.10 -3.06
C THR A 87 19.54 -13.04 -2.68
N ASN A 88 19.09 -11.79 -2.48
CA ASN A 88 19.97 -10.65 -2.21
C ASN A 88 20.03 -10.26 -0.72
N GLY A 89 19.18 -10.87 0.11
CA GLY A 89 19.02 -10.51 1.52
C GLY A 89 18.19 -9.25 1.73
N THR A 90 17.60 -9.17 2.91
CA THR A 90 16.94 -7.98 3.45
C THR A 90 17.85 -7.30 4.46
N SER A 91 17.85 -5.97 4.49
CA SER A 91 18.54 -5.22 5.55
C SER A 91 17.59 -4.25 6.25
N LEU A 92 17.82 -4.03 7.55
CA LEU A 92 17.12 -3.07 8.39
C LEU A 92 18.14 -2.01 8.84
N ASN A 93 17.90 -0.75 8.48
CA ASN A 93 18.78 0.38 8.77
C ASN A 93 20.26 0.11 8.36
N GLY A 94 20.44 -0.55 7.21
CA GLY A 94 21.76 -0.89 6.66
C GLY A 94 22.41 -2.15 7.26
N ARG A 95 21.78 -2.83 8.22
CA ARG A 95 22.26 -4.10 8.78
C ARG A 95 21.44 -5.26 8.24
N ARG A 96 22.08 -6.33 7.77
CA ARG A 96 21.38 -7.50 7.23
C ARG A 96 20.53 -8.16 8.31
N LEU A 97 19.32 -8.59 7.96
CA LEU A 97 18.47 -9.40 8.82
C LEU A 97 18.94 -10.84 8.76
N GLU A 98 19.30 -11.40 9.92
CA GLU A 98 19.63 -12.82 10.09
C GLU A 98 18.47 -13.61 10.72
N HIS A 99 17.64 -12.92 11.51
CA HIS A 99 16.49 -13.45 12.25
C HIS A 99 15.36 -12.42 12.27
N PRO A 100 14.11 -12.82 12.60
CA PRO A 100 13.03 -11.88 12.86
C PRO A 100 13.45 -10.78 13.83
N THR A 101 13.29 -9.52 13.43
CA THR A 101 13.76 -8.36 14.19
C THR A 101 12.63 -7.37 14.41
N ALA A 102 12.45 -6.91 15.65
CA ALA A 102 11.42 -5.94 16.00
C ALA A 102 11.63 -4.62 15.26
N LEU A 103 10.54 -4.05 14.73
CA LEU A 103 10.51 -2.76 14.07
C LEU A 103 10.11 -1.67 15.07
N VAL A 104 10.71 -0.49 14.89
CA VAL A 104 10.29 0.74 15.55
C VAL A 104 9.94 1.81 14.52
N ASP A 105 9.11 2.76 14.92
CA ASP A 105 8.70 3.87 14.06
C ASP A 105 9.91 4.57 13.43
N GLY A 106 9.90 4.70 12.10
CA GLY A 106 10.97 5.32 11.34
C GLY A 106 11.97 4.35 10.71
N ASP A 107 11.95 3.07 11.08
CA ASP A 107 12.86 2.05 10.56
C ASP A 107 12.77 1.90 9.04
N ARG A 108 13.91 1.57 8.43
CA ARG A 108 14.05 1.41 6.97
C ARG A 108 14.45 0.00 6.61
N ILE A 109 13.55 -0.71 5.95
CA ILE A 109 13.77 -2.02 5.36
C ILE A 109 14.24 -1.83 3.93
N GLN A 110 15.42 -2.32 3.60
CA GLN A 110 15.98 -2.25 2.26
C GLN A 110 16.00 -3.64 1.62
N ILE A 111 15.42 -3.71 0.42
CA ILE A 111 15.30 -4.86 -0.46
C ILE A 111 15.82 -4.43 -1.83
N GLY A 112 16.95 -4.97 -2.29
CA GLY A 112 17.50 -4.54 -3.57
C GLY A 112 17.84 -3.04 -3.59
N SER A 113 17.26 -2.31 -4.55
CA SER A 113 17.29 -0.84 -4.63
C SER A 113 16.12 -0.17 -3.91
N THR A 114 15.12 -0.94 -3.49
CA THR A 114 13.93 -0.45 -2.81
C THR A 114 14.18 -0.22 -1.32
N VAL A 115 13.70 0.92 -0.81
CA VAL A 115 13.69 1.25 0.62
C VAL A 115 12.25 1.48 1.06
N VAL A 116 11.81 0.67 2.02
CA VAL A 116 10.49 0.72 2.64
C VAL A 116 10.65 1.23 4.07
N LYS A 117 9.98 2.33 4.40
CA LYS A 117 9.94 2.88 5.75
C LYS A 117 8.76 2.29 6.50
N TYR A 118 9.00 1.81 7.71
CA TYR A 118 7.96 1.49 8.68
C TYR A 118 7.60 2.74 9.48
N THR A 119 6.30 2.99 9.65
CA THR A 119 5.80 4.16 10.39
C THR A 119 4.58 3.77 11.21
N LEU A 120 4.46 4.35 12.41
CA LEU A 120 3.29 4.20 13.28
C LEU A 120 2.32 5.36 13.03
N VAL A 121 1.15 5.04 12.50
CA VAL A 121 0.09 6.02 12.20
C VAL A 121 -1.00 5.93 13.25
N ASP A 122 -1.66 7.05 13.56
CA ASP A 122 -2.87 7.04 14.38
C ASP A 122 -4.08 6.56 13.55
N GLU A 123 -5.21 6.36 14.21
CA GLU A 123 -6.44 5.87 13.58
C GLU A 123 -6.98 6.79 12.47
N THR A 124 -6.82 8.11 12.61
CA THR A 124 -7.28 9.08 11.60
C THR A 124 -6.39 8.99 10.36
N GLU A 125 -5.09 8.95 10.56
CA GLU A 125 -4.10 8.80 9.50
C GLU A 125 -4.20 7.42 8.83
N ALA A 126 -4.42 6.35 9.60
CA ALA A 126 -4.67 5.01 9.06
C ALA A 126 -5.91 4.98 8.17
N ALA A 127 -7.03 5.55 8.63
CA ALA A 127 -8.26 5.63 7.85
C ALA A 127 -8.08 6.47 6.56
N TRP A 128 -7.31 7.56 6.65
CA TRP A 128 -6.98 8.39 5.50
C TRP A 128 -6.10 7.65 4.50
N LEU A 129 -5.03 7.00 4.95
CA LEU A 129 -4.14 6.20 4.11
C LEU A 129 -4.91 5.07 3.42
N ASP A 130 -5.74 4.32 4.15
CA ASP A 130 -6.58 3.27 3.58
C ASP A 130 -7.55 3.83 2.52
N ARG A 131 -8.20 4.97 2.80
CA ARG A 131 -9.03 5.67 1.82
C ARG A 131 -8.23 6.15 0.61
N MET A 132 -7.03 6.68 0.81
CA MET A 132 -6.20 7.17 -0.28
C MET A 132 -5.64 6.03 -1.14
N ALA A 133 -5.24 4.91 -0.55
CA ALA A 133 -4.86 3.71 -1.29
C ALA A 133 -6.03 3.22 -2.16
N ARG A 134 -7.25 3.25 -1.63
CA ARG A 134 -8.45 2.95 -2.42
C ARG A 134 -8.64 3.93 -3.59
N LEU A 135 -8.51 5.24 -3.36
CA LEU A 135 -8.74 6.26 -4.39
C LEU A 135 -7.62 6.37 -5.45
N ALA A 136 -6.37 6.19 -5.04
CA ALA A 136 -5.18 6.25 -5.89
C ALA A 136 -5.08 5.09 -6.90
N GLY A 137 -5.97 4.10 -6.80
CA GLY A 137 -6.08 3.01 -7.77
C GLY A 137 -6.67 3.44 -9.11
N THR A 138 -6.27 4.58 -9.68
CA THR A 138 -6.67 5.02 -11.03
C THR A 138 -5.46 5.19 -11.94
N ASP A 139 -5.59 4.71 -13.19
CA ASP A 139 -4.62 4.86 -14.27
C ASP A 139 -4.61 6.32 -14.76
N PRO A 140 -3.46 7.01 -14.83
CA PRO A 140 -3.39 8.43 -15.12
C PRO A 140 -3.75 8.79 -16.58
N LEU A 141 -3.76 7.80 -17.49
CA LEU A 141 -4.12 8.00 -18.90
C LEU A 141 -5.64 7.95 -19.10
N THR A 142 -6.36 7.16 -18.30
CA THR A 142 -7.79 6.87 -18.50
C THR A 142 -8.69 7.27 -17.33
N GLY A 143 -8.14 7.55 -16.15
CA GLY A 143 -8.89 7.75 -14.91
C GLY A 143 -9.62 6.50 -14.41
N LEU A 144 -9.45 5.36 -15.07
CA LEU A 144 -10.07 4.08 -14.72
C LEU A 144 -9.25 3.35 -13.68
N HIS A 145 -9.85 2.35 -13.01
CA HIS A 145 -9.12 1.62 -11.99
C HIS A 145 -7.92 0.86 -12.56
N ALA A 146 -6.75 1.04 -11.92
CA ALA A 146 -5.55 0.31 -12.30
C ALA A 146 -5.80 -1.20 -12.17
N LYS A 147 -5.31 -2.00 -13.12
CA LYS A 147 -5.61 -3.44 -13.22
C LYS A 147 -5.43 -4.22 -11.90
N HIS A 148 -4.35 -3.96 -11.15
CA HIS A 148 -4.11 -4.59 -9.86
C HIS A 148 -5.23 -4.32 -8.82
N ARG A 149 -5.88 -3.16 -8.90
CA ARG A 149 -7.03 -2.80 -8.06
C ARG A 149 -8.28 -3.55 -8.49
N PHE A 150 -8.48 -3.79 -9.79
CA PHE A 150 -9.52 -4.69 -10.28
C PHE A 150 -9.29 -6.12 -9.78
N ASP A 151 -8.05 -6.63 -9.86
CA ASP A 151 -7.71 -7.98 -9.42
C ASP A 151 -8.00 -8.17 -7.92
N ASN A 152 -7.58 -7.22 -7.07
CA ASN A 152 -7.86 -7.24 -5.63
C ASN A 152 -9.36 -7.17 -5.32
N LEU A 153 -10.12 -6.30 -6.01
CA LEU A 153 -11.56 -6.17 -5.80
C LEU A 153 -12.33 -7.42 -6.25
N LEU A 154 -11.90 -8.04 -7.35
CA LEU A 154 -12.49 -9.28 -7.84
C LEU A 154 -12.26 -10.41 -6.83
N GLU A 155 -11.04 -10.55 -6.30
CA GLU A 155 -10.71 -11.58 -5.33
C GLU A 155 -11.53 -11.41 -4.03
N GLN A 156 -11.68 -10.18 -3.54
CA GLN A 156 -12.53 -9.88 -2.40
C GLN A 156 -14.01 -10.18 -2.67
N ALA A 157 -14.52 -9.82 -3.85
CA ALA A 157 -15.91 -10.09 -4.22
C ALA A 157 -16.19 -11.60 -4.29
N LEU A 158 -15.26 -12.38 -4.84
CA LEU A 158 -15.35 -13.85 -4.88
C LEU A 158 -15.37 -14.46 -3.47
N GLN A 159 -14.51 -13.99 -2.56
CA GLN A 159 -14.50 -14.45 -1.17
C GLN A 159 -15.77 -14.06 -0.40
N ALA A 160 -16.38 -12.91 -0.71
CA ALA A 160 -17.65 -12.49 -0.11
C ALA A 160 -18.83 -13.31 -0.65
N ALA A 161 -18.81 -13.63 -1.95
CA ALA A 161 -19.80 -14.49 -2.59
C ALA A 161 -19.77 -15.91 -2.03
N ASP A 162 -18.58 -16.50 -1.86
CA ASP A 162 -18.43 -17.86 -1.31
C ASP A 162 -19.02 -17.98 0.11
N ARG A 163 -18.90 -16.91 0.91
CA ARG A 163 -19.45 -16.86 2.27
C ARG A 163 -20.95 -16.59 2.37
N SER A 164 -21.54 -15.94 1.36
CA SER A 164 -22.91 -15.44 1.43
C SER A 164 -23.86 -16.07 0.41
N GLY A 165 -23.34 -16.91 -0.49
CA GLY A 165 -24.10 -17.50 -1.60
C GLY A 165 -24.49 -16.52 -2.71
N HIS A 166 -23.99 -15.28 -2.69
CA HIS A 166 -24.27 -14.29 -3.73
C HIS A 166 -23.45 -14.57 -4.99
N VAL A 167 -23.96 -14.15 -6.16
CA VAL A 167 -23.30 -14.31 -7.45
C VAL A 167 -22.47 -13.06 -7.77
N VAL A 168 -21.20 -13.23 -8.13
CA VAL A 168 -20.37 -12.16 -8.69
C VAL A 168 -20.53 -12.15 -10.20
N SER A 169 -20.68 -10.96 -10.80
CA SER A 169 -20.67 -10.77 -12.25
C SER A 169 -19.60 -9.77 -12.64
N VAL A 170 -18.89 -10.05 -13.73
CA VAL A 170 -17.84 -9.19 -14.29
C VAL A 170 -18.27 -8.79 -15.70
N LEU A 171 -18.19 -7.49 -15.99
CA LEU A 171 -18.47 -6.93 -17.31
C LEU A 171 -17.19 -6.33 -17.87
N MET A 172 -16.76 -6.84 -19.02
CA MET A 172 -15.59 -6.34 -19.74
C MET A 172 -16.08 -5.66 -21.02
N MET A 173 -15.60 -4.44 -21.27
CA MET A 173 -15.91 -3.67 -22.48
C MET A 173 -14.60 -3.17 -23.09
N ASP A 174 -14.53 -3.18 -24.42
CA ASP A 174 -13.42 -2.61 -25.19
C ASP A 174 -13.94 -1.46 -26.06
N LEU A 175 -13.10 -0.46 -26.32
CA LEU A 175 -13.45 0.67 -27.17
C LEU A 175 -12.94 0.41 -28.59
N ASP A 176 -13.87 0.30 -29.54
CA ASP A 176 -13.54 0.13 -30.95
C ASP A 176 -12.98 1.43 -31.57
N GLY A 177 -12.00 1.31 -32.47
CA GLY A 177 -11.56 2.42 -33.35
C GLY A 177 -10.51 3.38 -32.76
N VAL A 178 -9.96 3.10 -31.57
CA VAL A 178 -8.96 3.97 -30.90
C VAL A 178 -7.73 4.25 -31.77
N LYS A 179 -7.31 3.29 -32.60
CA LYS A 179 -6.17 3.46 -33.53
C LYS A 179 -6.37 4.61 -34.53
N ALA A 180 -7.56 4.72 -35.14
CA ALA A 180 -7.86 5.77 -36.11
C ALA A 180 -7.93 7.16 -35.47
N VAL A 181 -8.34 7.23 -34.19
CA VAL A 181 -8.37 8.48 -33.41
C VAL A 181 -6.94 8.94 -33.11
N ASN A 182 -6.07 8.05 -32.63
CA ASN A 182 -4.65 8.36 -32.40
C ASN A 182 -3.93 8.76 -33.69
N ASP A 183 -4.16 8.03 -34.78
CA ASP A 183 -3.55 8.36 -36.09
C ASP A 183 -3.99 9.74 -36.61
N THR A 184 -5.12 10.27 -36.13
CA THR A 184 -5.66 11.59 -36.53
C THR A 184 -5.27 12.72 -35.56
N HIS A 185 -5.08 12.44 -34.26
CA HIS A 185 -4.93 13.47 -33.23
C HIS A 185 -3.63 13.41 -32.39
N GLY A 186 -2.79 12.38 -32.56
CA GLY A 186 -1.49 12.23 -31.90
C GLY A 186 -1.50 11.32 -30.69
#